data_AF-A0A3N5S406-F1
#
_entry.id   AF-A0A3N5S406-F1
#
_cell.length_a   1.000
_cell.length_b   1.000
_cell.length_c   1.000
_cell.angle_alpha   90.00
_cell.angle_beta   90.00
_cell.angle_gamma   90.00
#
_symmetry.space_group_name_H-M   'P 1'
#
loop_
_entity.id
_entity.type
_entity.pdbx_description
1 polymer ?
#
loop_
_entity_poly.entity_id
_entity_poly.type
_entity_poly.pdbx_seq_one_letter_code
_entity_poly.pdbx_strand_id
1 'polypeptide(L)' 'MIRLQFLIPTLDRSGAEKQLALLACGLPRAEFDVRVCCLTRGGPYLATLEKAGVPVTVLGKRFKFDP' A
#
# COMPACT_ATOMS: atom_id res chain seq x y z
N MET A 1 3.01 -12.73 15.37
CA MET A 1 2.68 -12.08 14.09
C MET A 1 2.78 -10.58 14.26
N ILE A 2 3.66 -9.94 13.50
CA ILE A 2 3.93 -8.50 13.51
C ILE A 2 2.92 -7.81 12.60
N ARG A 3 2.30 -6.73 13.08
CA ARG A 3 1.37 -5.93 12.27
C ARG A 3 2.13 -4.81 11.60
N LEU A 4 2.11 -4.76 10.27
CA LEU A 4 2.86 -3.81 9.47
C LEU A 4 1.92 -2.97 8.60
N GLN A 5 1.97 -1.66 8.77
CA GLN A 5 1.22 -0.70 7.97
C GLN A 5 2.17 0.10 7.08
N PHE A 6 2.14 -0.15 5.78
CA PHE A 6 2.80 0.73 4.83
C PHE A 6 1.95 1.99 4.58
N LEU A 7 2.62 3.13 4.48
CA LEU A 7 2.03 4.40 4.11
C LEU A 7 2.74 4.93 2.87
N ILE A 8 1.97 5.28 1.83
CA ILE A 8 2.51 5.81 0.58
C ILE A 8 1.62 6.92 -0.01
N PRO A 9 2.17 7.93 -0.71
CA PRO A 9 1.37 9.02 -1.27
C PRO A 9 0.35 8.58 -2.33
N THR A 10 0.78 7.74 -3.28
CA THR A 10 -0.02 7.21 -4.40
C THR A 10 0.34 5.75 -4.66
N LEU A 11 -0.41 5.08 -5.53
CA LEU A 11 -0.07 3.75 -6.08
C LEU A 11 0.12 3.82 -7.61
N ASP A 12 0.62 4.95 -8.11
CA ASP A 12 0.90 5.15 -9.53
C ASP A 12 2.10 4.32 -10.01
N ARG A 13 2.39 4.41 -11.31
CA ARG A 13 3.51 3.70 -11.92
C ARG A 13 4.82 4.46 -11.70
N SER A 14 5.42 4.29 -10.52
CA SER A 14 6.72 4.85 -10.15
C SER A 14 7.53 3.86 -9.28
N GLY A 15 8.79 4.21 -9.00
CA GLY A 15 9.76 3.32 -8.37
C GLY A 15 9.41 2.96 -6.92
N ALA A 16 8.97 3.93 -6.11
CA ALA A 16 8.66 3.71 -4.70
C ALA A 16 7.43 2.78 -4.55
N GLU A 17 6.41 3.02 -5.36
CA GLU A 17 5.17 2.26 -5.43
C GLU A 17 5.45 0.81 -5.86
N LYS A 18 6.33 0.64 -6.86
CA LYS A 18 6.79 -0.68 -7.28
C LYS A 18 7.50 -1.42 -6.16
N GLN A 19 8.45 -0.77 -5.48
CA GLN A 19 9.21 -1.40 -4.39
C GLN A 19 8.31 -1.77 -3.21
N LEU A 20 7.40 -0.88 -2.81
CA LEU A 20 6.40 -1.17 -1.79
C LEU A 20 5.54 -2.36 -2.19
N ALA A 21 5.03 -2.40 -3.42
CA ALA A 21 4.18 -3.50 -3.87
C ALA A 21 4.94 -4.83 -3.84
N LEU A 22 6.19 -4.87 -4.31
CA LEU A 22 7.04 -6.07 -4.25
C LEU A 22 7.27 -6.54 -2.81
N LEU A 23 7.60 -5.62 -1.89
CA LEU A 23 7.84 -5.95 -0.49
C LEU A 23 6.56 -6.43 0.21
N ALA A 24 5.46 -5.71 0.06
CA ALA A 24 4.19 -6.03 0.70
C ALA A 24 3.63 -7.39 0.24
N CYS A 25 3.82 -7.74 -1.05
CA CYS A 25 3.41 -9.05 -1.56
C CYS A 25 4.35 -10.19 -1.15
N GLY A 26 5.63 -9.89 -0.88
CA GLY A 26 6.68 -10.88 -0.66
C GLY A 26 6.98 -11.21 0.81
N LEU A 27 6.49 -10.42 1.77
CA LEU A 27 6.74 -10.67 3.20
C LEU A 27 6.10 -11.99 3.67
N PRO A 28 6.76 -12.76 4.56
CA PRO A 28 6.24 -14.03 5.05
C PRO A 28 4.91 -13.86 5.81
N ARG A 29 3.81 -14.41 5.28
CA ARG A 29 2.46 -14.28 5.86
C ARG A 29 2.31 -14.92 7.25
N ALA A 30 3.16 -15.89 7.60
CA ALA A 30 3.17 -16.48 8.94
C ALA A 30 3.70 -15.50 9.99
N GLU A 31 4.53 -14.54 9.57
CA GLU A 31 5.21 -13.60 10.46
C GLU A 31 4.56 -12.23 10.43
N PHE A 32 4.02 -11.78 9.28
CA PHE A 32 3.52 -10.42 9.08
C PHE A 32 2.05 -10.37 8.64
N ASP A 33 1.25 -9.56 9.34
CA ASP A 33 -0.04 -9.04 8.86
C ASP A 33 0.20 -7.68 8.19
N VAL A 34 0.30 -7.69 6.86
CA VAL A 34 0.67 -6.52 6.05
C VAL A 34 -0.57 -5.82 5.53
N ARG A 35 -0.60 -4.48 5.68
CA ARG A 35 -1.62 -3.60 5.12
C ARG A 35 -0.98 -2.39 4.45
N VAL A 36 -1.66 -1.82 3.46
CA VAL A 36 -1.20 -0.63 2.75
C VAL A 36 -2.23 0.48 2.90
N CYS A 37 -1.76 1.69 3.19
CA CYS A 37 -2.57 2.89 3.22
C CYS A 37 -2.00 3.86 2.20
N CYS A 38 -2.81 4.20 1.21
CA CYS A 38 -2.49 5.19 0.21
C CYS A 38 -3.12 6.53 0.61
N LEU A 39 -2.32 7.59 0.67
CA LEU A 39 -2.78 8.89 1.13
C LEU A 39 -3.77 9.51 0.14
N THR A 40 -3.43 9.64 -1.13
CA THR A 40 -4.19 10.51 -2.05
C THR A 40 -5.06 9.73 -3.03
N ARG A 41 -4.51 8.76 -3.78
CA ARG A 41 -5.25 8.00 -4.79
C ARG A 41 -4.64 6.62 -5.03
N GLY A 42 -5.46 5.67 -5.48
CA GLY A 42 -4.97 4.40 -5.99
C GLY A 42 -4.16 4.55 -7.29
N GLY A 43 -3.91 3.43 -7.95
CA GLY A 43 -3.21 3.39 -9.22
C GLY A 43 -2.93 1.94 -9.64
N PRO A 44 -2.11 1.70 -10.67
CA PRO A 44 -1.90 0.36 -11.23
C PRO A 44 -1.45 -0.69 -10.20
N TYR A 45 -0.69 -0.30 -9.17
CA TYR A 45 -0.22 -1.24 -8.15
C TYR A 45 -1.29 -1.63 -7.12
N LEU A 46 -2.43 -0.93 -7.07
CA LEU A 46 -3.58 -1.34 -6.24
C LEU A 46 -4.03 -2.76 -6.61
N ALA A 47 -4.21 -3.03 -7.90
CA ALA A 47 -4.62 -4.34 -8.39
C ALA A 47 -3.59 -5.43 -8.08
N THR A 48 -2.29 -5.10 -8.06
CA THR A 48 -1.23 -6.06 -7.67
C THR A 48 -1.36 -6.45 -6.20
N LEU A 49 -1.56 -5.46 -5.32
CA LEU A 49 -1.73 -5.67 -3.88
C LEU A 49 -3.01 -6.47 -3.58
N GLU A 50 -4.13 -6.12 -4.22
CA GLU A 50 -5.41 -6.83 -4.07
C GLU A 50 -5.31 -8.28 -4.54
N LYS A 51 -4.68 -8.55 -5.68
CA LYS A 51 -4.44 -9.92 -6.17
C LYS A 51 -3.56 -10.72 -5.21
N ALA A 52 -2.62 -10.07 -4.53
CA ALA A 52 -1.81 -10.68 -3.50
C ALA A 52 -2.52 -10.77 -2.13
N GLY A 53 -3.79 -10.39 -2.04
CA GLY A 53 -4.57 -10.41 -0.80
C GLY A 53 -4.09 -9.43 0.27
N VAL A 54 -3.36 -8.38 -0.12
CA VAL A 54 -2.90 -7.32 0.79
C VAL A 54 -3.99 -6.24 0.86
N PRO A 55 -4.61 -6.01 2.02
CA PRO A 55 -5.64 -4.98 2.15
C PRO A 55 -5.08 -3.58 1.88
N VAL A 56 -5.79 -2.80 1.09
CA VAL A 56 -5.43 -1.42 0.77
C VAL A 56 -6.55 -0.46 1.16
N THR A 57 -6.21 0.56 1.93
CA THR A 57 -7.08 1.72 2.20
C THR A 57 -6.59 2.92 1.39
N VAL A 58 -7.47 3.56 0.63
CA VAL A 58 -7.17 4.85 -0.03
C VAL A 58 -7.86 5.95 0.76
N LEU A 59 -7.08 6.82 1.42
CA LEU A 59 -7.61 7.87 2.29
C LEU A 59 -8.24 9.04 1.53
N GLY A 60 -7.82 9.30 0.30
CA GLY A 60 -8.39 10.39 -0.51
C GLY A 60 -7.92 11.79 -0.09
N LYS A 61 -6.73 11.89 0.51
CA LYS A 61 -6.12 13.12 1.01
C LYS A 61 -5.97 14.18 -0.09
N ARG A 62 -6.49 15.38 0.13
CA ARG A 62 -6.58 16.47 -0.87
C ARG A 62 -5.56 17.58 -0.67
N PHE A 63 -5.29 17.97 0.57
CA PHE A 63 -4.42 19.10 0.91
C PHE A 63 -3.25 18.65 1.77
N LYS A 64 -2.23 19.50 1.97
CA LYS A 64 -1.11 19.19 2.89
C LYS A 64 -1.61 18.94 4.31
N PHE A 65 -2.51 19.77 4.79
CA PHE A 65 -3.28 19.57 6.01
C PHE A 65 -4.73 19.34 5.60
N ASP A 66 -5.14 18.08 5.57
CA ASP A 66 -6.50 17.68 5.18
C ASP A 66 -7.25 17.26 6.45
N PRO A 67 -8.35 17.96 6.82
CA PRO A 67 -9.09 17.71 8.05
C PRO A 67 -9.92 16.42 8.01
#